data_AF-M7BNR4-F1
#
_entry.id   AF-M7BNR4-F1
#
_cell.length_a   1.000
_cell.length_b   1.000
_cell.length_c   1.000
_cell.angle_alpha   90.00
_cell.angle_beta   90.00
_cell.angle_gamma   90.00
#
_symmetry.space_group_name_H-M   'P 1'
#
loop_
_entity.id
_entity.type
_entity.pdbx_description
1 polymer ?
#
loop_
_entity_poly.entity_id
_entity_poly.type
_entity_poly.pdbx_seq_one_letter_code
_entity_poly.pdbx_strand_id
1 'polypeptide(L)' 'DDEGQWKAPFYFIQGADPQFGLMKAWAIGDCDNGGDEWGEEIKLTEQAVQAINQLNPKPKFFVLCGDLIHGMPG' A
#
# COMPACT_ATOMS: atom_id res chain seq x y z
N ASP A 1 11.26 -5.39 24.28
CA ASP A 1 10.86 -6.62 23.58
C ASP A 1 9.66 -7.23 24.26
N ASP A 2 8.47 -6.90 23.75
CA ASP A 2 7.17 -7.20 24.35
C ASP A 2 6.14 -7.65 23.29
N GLU A 3 6.59 -7.88 22.05
CA GLU A 3 5.73 -8.23 20.93
C GLU A 3 5.60 -9.75 20.85
N GLY A 4 4.41 -10.25 21.17
CA GLY A 4 4.10 -11.69 21.29
C GLY A 4 3.01 -12.00 22.32
N GLN A 5 2.72 -11.05 23.22
CA GLN A 5 1.60 -11.14 24.15
C GLN A 5 0.66 -9.95 23.98
N TRP A 6 -0.64 -10.22 23.93
CA TRP A 6 -1.65 -9.18 23.80
C TRP A 6 -1.90 -8.52 25.16
N LYS A 7 -1.29 -7.37 25.42
CA LYS A 7 -1.34 -6.71 26.75
C LYS A 7 -2.46 -5.69 26.93
N ALA A 8 -2.99 -5.14 25.83
CA ALA A 8 -4.06 -4.14 25.84
C ALA A 8 -4.72 -4.07 24.44
N PRO A 9 -5.92 -3.46 24.31
CA PRO A 9 -6.49 -3.16 23.00
C PRO A 9 -5.51 -2.36 22.15
N PHE A 10 -5.43 -2.70 20.88
CA PHE A 10 -4.70 -1.93 19.90
C PHE A 10 -5.52 -1.83 18.62
N TYR A 11 -5.14 -0.90 17.77
CA TYR A 11 -5.64 -0.82 16.42
C TYR A 11 -4.45 -0.77 15.45
N PHE A 12 -4.72 -1.23 14.24
CA PHE A 12 -3.76 -1.30 13.15
C PHE A 12 -4.49 -0.94 11.86
N ILE A 13 -3.72 -0.76 10.79
CA ILE A 13 -4.27 -0.45 9.47
C ILE A 13 -3.95 -1.61 8.54
N GLN A 14 -4.92 -1.98 7.72
CA GLN A 14 -4.75 -2.92 6.63
C GLN A 14 -4.88 -2.14 5.32
N GLY A 15 -3.80 -2.10 4.54
CA GLY A 15 -3.81 -1.64 3.16
C GLY A 15 -3.76 -2.82 2.20
N ALA A 16 -4.20 -2.60 0.97
CA ALA A 16 -4.13 -3.57 -0.11
C ALA A 16 -4.09 -2.83 -1.45
N ASP A 17 -3.73 -3.55 -2.51
CA ASP A 17 -3.89 -3.14 -3.90
C ASP A 17 -3.25 -1.78 -4.27
N PRO A 18 -2.00 -1.49 -3.88
CA PRO A 18 -1.35 -0.29 -4.39
C PRO A 18 -1.10 -0.35 -5.91
N GLN A 19 -1.09 -1.57 -6.51
CA GLN A 19 -1.10 -1.85 -7.95
C GLN A 19 -0.20 -0.93 -8.78
N PHE A 20 1.07 -0.82 -8.40
CA PHE A 20 2.03 0.06 -9.07
C PHE A 20 2.12 -0.26 -10.57
N GLY A 21 1.90 0.73 -11.42
CA GLY A 21 1.87 0.58 -12.88
C GLY A 21 0.46 0.50 -13.47
N LEU A 22 -0.58 0.35 -12.63
CA LEU A 22 -1.97 0.32 -13.09
C LEU A 22 -2.38 1.67 -13.68
N MET A 23 -2.00 2.79 -13.05
CA MET A 23 -2.42 4.11 -13.49
C MET A 23 -1.88 4.42 -14.90
N LYS A 24 -0.64 4.02 -15.18
CA LYS A 24 -0.04 4.12 -16.51
C LYS A 24 -0.77 3.25 -17.52
N ALA A 25 -0.91 1.95 -17.22
CA ALA A 25 -1.61 0.98 -18.05
C ALA A 25 -3.01 1.49 -18.45
N TRP A 26 -3.76 2.00 -17.48
CA TRP A 26 -5.07 2.59 -17.70
C TRP A 26 -5.02 3.84 -18.59
N ALA A 27 -4.09 4.76 -18.34
CA ALA A 27 -3.98 6.01 -19.08
C ALA A 27 -3.69 5.83 -20.58
N ILE A 28 -2.97 4.76 -20.95
CA ILE A 28 -2.63 4.45 -22.35
C ILE A 28 -3.53 3.38 -22.98
N GLY A 29 -4.45 2.79 -22.19
CA GLY A 29 -5.35 1.74 -22.65
C GLY A 29 -4.70 0.36 -22.80
N ASP A 30 -3.57 0.13 -22.14
CA ASP A 30 -2.83 -1.14 -22.16
C ASP A 30 -3.01 -1.86 -20.81
N CYS A 31 -4.18 -2.47 -20.61
CA CYS A 31 -4.50 -3.13 -19.35
C CYS A 31 -3.82 -4.50 -19.17
N ASP A 32 -3.34 -5.08 -20.27
CA ASP A 32 -2.82 -6.45 -20.30
C ASP A 32 -1.31 -6.50 -20.04
N ASN A 33 -0.59 -5.41 -20.31
CA ASN A 33 0.82 -5.29 -19.99
C ASN A 33 0.99 -4.41 -18.73
N GLY A 34 1.74 -4.92 -17.76
CA GLY A 34 2.06 -4.16 -16.56
C GLY A 34 2.76 -2.86 -16.90
N GLY A 35 2.31 -1.74 -16.32
CA GLY A 35 2.95 -0.45 -16.53
C GLY A 35 4.36 -0.44 -15.97
N ASP A 36 5.33 0.00 -16.78
CA ASP A 36 6.74 0.15 -16.40
C ASP A 36 7.03 1.47 -15.65
N GLU A 37 6.01 2.32 -15.49
CA GLU A 37 6.06 3.61 -14.80
C GLU A 37 5.18 3.58 -13.54
N TRP A 38 5.76 3.87 -12.37
CA TRP A 38 5.08 3.80 -11.06
C TRP A 38 5.01 5.16 -10.32
N GLY A 39 5.34 6.25 -10.99
CA GLY A 39 5.56 7.55 -10.33
C GLY A 39 4.33 8.10 -9.59
N GLU A 40 3.14 7.90 -10.15
CA GLU A 40 1.89 8.37 -9.53
C GLU A 40 1.56 7.53 -8.28
N GLU A 41 1.65 6.21 -8.37
CA GLU A 41 1.37 5.29 -7.26
C GLU A 41 2.39 5.43 -6.11
N ILE A 42 3.67 5.68 -6.42
CA ILE A 42 4.69 6.02 -5.41
C ILE A 42 4.26 7.26 -4.63
N LYS A 43 3.90 8.35 -5.33
CA LYS A 43 3.49 9.61 -4.70
C LYS A 43 2.25 9.43 -3.82
N LEU A 44 1.25 8.66 -4.29
CA LEU A 44 0.05 8.35 -3.51
C LEU A 44 0.37 7.51 -2.27
N THR A 45 1.27 6.54 -2.40
CA THR A 45 1.71 5.69 -1.28
C THR A 45 2.49 6.50 -0.24
N GLU A 46 3.35 7.42 -0.65
CA GLU A 46 4.04 8.35 0.25
C GLU A 46 3.05 9.22 1.02
N GLN A 47 2.03 9.76 0.35
CA GLN A 47 0.97 10.53 1.00
C GLN A 47 0.19 9.67 2.02
N ALA A 48 -0.11 8.41 1.69
CA ALA A 48 -0.74 7.48 2.61
C ALA A 48 0.11 7.25 3.85
N VAL A 49 1.43 7.00 3.69
CA VAL A 49 2.36 6.83 4.82
C VAL A 49 2.42 8.10 5.68
N GLN A 50 2.45 9.28 5.08
CA GLN A 50 2.43 10.55 5.81
C GLN A 50 1.14 10.73 6.61
N ALA A 51 -0.01 10.46 6.00
CA ALA A 51 -1.31 10.56 6.68
C ALA A 51 -1.43 9.56 7.84
N ILE A 52 -0.99 8.31 7.64
CA ILE A 52 -0.98 7.27 8.67
C ILE A 52 -0.12 7.67 9.87
N ASN A 53 1.04 8.27 9.62
CA ASN A 53 1.94 8.72 10.68
C ASN A 53 1.40 9.90 11.50
N GLN A 54 0.42 10.64 10.98
CA GLN A 54 -0.22 11.77 11.66
C GLN A 54 -1.45 11.35 12.50
N LEU A 55 -1.90 10.09 12.39
CA LEU A 55 -3.02 9.60 13.19
C LEU A 55 -2.69 9.61 14.69
N ASN A 56 -3.68 10.00 15.49
CA ASN A 56 -3.62 9.96 16.94
C ASN A 56 -4.90 9.31 17.52
N PRO A 57 -4.82 8.19 18.27
CA PRO A 57 -3.61 7.43 18.62
C PRO A 57 -2.83 6.97 17.38
N LYS A 58 -1.55 6.60 17.50
CA LYS A 58 -0.75 6.08 16.38
C LYS A 58 -1.04 4.58 16.19
N PRO A 59 -1.21 4.05 14.96
CA PRO A 59 -1.46 2.62 14.78
C PRO A 59 -0.23 1.83 15.21
N LYS A 60 -0.44 0.62 15.74
CA LYS A 60 0.69 -0.22 16.17
C LYS A 60 1.54 -0.67 14.99
N PHE A 61 0.88 -1.05 13.90
CA PHE A 61 1.51 -1.47 12.67
C PHE A 61 0.57 -1.24 11.49
N PHE A 62 1.13 -1.37 10.29
CA PHE A 62 0.43 -1.35 9.02
C PHE A 62 0.71 -2.68 8.31
N VAL A 63 -0.35 -3.38 7.91
CA VAL A 63 -0.24 -4.62 7.11
C VAL A 63 -0.61 -4.29 5.68
N LEU A 64 0.21 -4.74 4.73
CA LEU A 64 -0.08 -4.63 3.30
C LEU A 64 -0.40 -6.01 2.74
N CYS A 65 -1.60 -6.19 2.21
CA CYS A 65 -2.18 -7.51 1.95
C CYS A 65 -2.01 -8.06 0.52
N GLY A 66 -1.31 -7.38 -0.38
CA GLY A 66 -1.02 -7.90 -1.72
C GLY A 66 -1.29 -6.90 -2.83
N ASP A 67 -1.29 -7.41 -4.07
CA ASP A 67 -1.47 -6.65 -5.31
C ASP A 67 -0.57 -5.42 -5.40
N LEU A 68 0.72 -5.65 -5.14
CA LEU A 68 1.72 -4.59 -5.04
C LEU A 68 1.98 -3.89 -6.37
N ILE A 69 2.02 -4.67 -7.45
CA ILE A 69 2.35 -4.23 -8.80
C ILE A 69 1.23 -4.65 -9.75
N HIS A 70 0.94 -3.82 -10.75
CA HIS A 70 0.09 -4.20 -11.87
C HIS A 70 0.91 -5.07 -12.81
N GLY A 71 0.91 -6.38 -12.56
CA GLY A 71 1.64 -7.35 -13.36
C GLY A 71 1.22 -8.76 -13.02
N MET A 72 1.23 -9.65 -14.01
CA MET A 72 0.90 -11.05 -13.78
C MET A 72 2.00 -11.73 -12.94
N PRO A 73 1.64 -12.55 -11.94
CA PRO A 73 2.62 -13.41 -11.28
C PRO A 73 3.24 -14.37 -12.32
N GLY A 74 4.57 -14.52 -12.24
CA GLY A 74 5.36 -15.37 -13.15
C GLY A 74 5.21 -16.86 -12.93
#